data_AF-A0A2C9DYN4-F1
#
_entry.id   AF-A0A2C9DYN4-F1
#
_cell.length_a   1.000
_cell.length_b   1.000
_cell.length_c   1.000
_cell.angle_alpha   90.00
_cell.angle_beta   90.00
_cell.angle_gamma   90.00
#
_symmetry.space_group_name_H-M   'P 1'
#
loop_
_entity.id
_entity.type
_entity.pdbx_description
1 polymer ?
#
loop_
_entity_poly.entity_id
_entity_poly.type
_entity_poly.pdbx_seq_one_letter_code
_entity_poly.pdbx_strand_id
1 'polypeptide(L)'
;MMNERLKLAKNLLKNDGVIFVSIDDNEQAYLKVLMDEIFGEENFVTNFIWQKKSGGGLNKLIYEGHEYILCYSKNNYNFCLSEKNKKMSGFIKYKDKNNNSFFINSDIIRNNFGKKDNKFEHRNKAYEDLSKEDKEKWNLKLDNKNYILVPFKKEPGKHLVAKIFNDERKTTYSIIKLPFTFVSGIWTKDGNNEVDSLNIDFQNPKPIQLIMHLLDLHSNKNARVLDFFAGSGTTGHAVLELNKEDGGNRTFTLITNNENQIGTNVCYERLYRINNGIGTKNEIDFDWVSKNKPYLNKLNVYDLKYFDTNPIEVDNSKIKKVFAKMLVDFNNTSQSSLFENNQRELLINLSTLKPIEKKE
;
A
#
# COMPACT_ATOMS: atom_id res chain seq x y z
N MET A 1 -25.24 1.03 1.04
CA MET A 1 -24.49 1.72 -0.05
C MET A 1 -23.29 0.90 -0.56
N MET A 2 -22.54 0.22 0.30
CA MET A 2 -21.33 -0.54 -0.11
C MET A 2 -21.59 -1.91 -0.74
N ASN A 3 -22.72 -2.57 -0.44
CA ASN A 3 -23.02 -3.93 -0.92
C ASN A 3 -22.87 -4.08 -2.45
N GLU A 4 -23.60 -3.27 -3.22
CA GLU A 4 -23.56 -3.34 -4.69
C GLU A 4 -22.18 -3.03 -5.28
N ARG A 5 -21.44 -2.07 -4.67
CA ARG A 5 -20.09 -1.73 -5.10
C ARG A 5 -19.12 -2.88 -4.88
N LEU A 6 -19.18 -3.53 -3.71
CA LEU A 6 -18.31 -4.65 -3.36
C LEU A 6 -18.63 -5.90 -4.21
N LYS A 7 -19.91 -6.17 -4.51
CA LYS A 7 -20.32 -7.22 -5.45
C LYS A 7 -19.73 -7.00 -6.84
N LEU A 8 -19.82 -5.78 -7.38
CA LEU A 8 -19.21 -5.43 -8.66
C LEU A 8 -17.68 -5.54 -8.61
N ALA A 9 -17.04 -5.06 -7.53
CA ALA A 9 -15.60 -5.19 -7.35
C ALA A 9 -15.14 -6.66 -7.35
N LYS A 10 -15.86 -7.55 -6.65
CA LYS A 10 -15.58 -9.01 -6.67
C LYS A 10 -15.64 -9.59 -8.09
N ASN A 11 -16.59 -9.14 -8.90
CA ASN A 11 -16.71 -9.60 -10.30
C ASN A 11 -15.49 -9.20 -11.14
N LEU A 12 -14.93 -8.01 -10.90
CA LEU A 12 -13.76 -7.48 -11.63
C LEU A 12 -12.42 -8.10 -11.21
N LEU A 13 -12.32 -8.64 -10.00
CA LEU A 13 -11.10 -9.29 -9.53
C LEU A 13 -10.76 -10.54 -10.37
N LYS A 14 -9.47 -10.80 -10.60
CA LYS A 14 -9.00 -12.10 -11.06
C LYS A 14 -9.10 -13.14 -9.95
N ASN A 15 -8.95 -14.43 -10.28
CA ASN A 15 -8.98 -15.51 -9.28
C ASN A 15 -7.88 -15.38 -8.21
N ASP A 16 -6.71 -14.86 -8.58
CA ASP A 16 -5.59 -14.52 -7.70
C ASP A 16 -5.69 -13.10 -7.12
N GLY A 17 -6.74 -12.35 -7.47
CA GLY A 17 -6.92 -10.95 -7.10
C GLY A 17 -7.27 -10.77 -5.62
N VAL A 18 -6.87 -9.61 -5.09
CA VAL A 18 -7.17 -9.19 -3.72
C VAL A 18 -7.79 -7.81 -3.67
N ILE A 19 -8.58 -7.57 -2.62
CA ILE A 19 -9.15 -6.27 -2.28
C ILE A 19 -8.68 -5.88 -0.88
N PHE A 20 -8.30 -4.60 -0.75
CA PHE A 20 -7.99 -3.96 0.52
C PHE A 20 -9.01 -2.86 0.78
N VAL A 21 -9.59 -2.80 1.97
CA VAL A 21 -10.56 -1.77 2.34
C VAL A 21 -10.14 -1.13 3.67
N SER A 22 -9.71 0.13 3.60
CA SER A 22 -9.42 0.93 4.81
C SER A 22 -10.73 1.34 5.49
N ILE A 23 -10.79 1.22 6.81
CA ILE A 23 -11.98 1.55 7.61
C ILE A 23 -11.58 1.93 9.04
N ASP A 24 -12.32 2.83 9.67
CA ASP A 24 -12.18 3.15 11.09
C ASP A 24 -13.05 2.22 11.96
N ASP A 25 -13.01 2.40 13.29
CA ASP A 25 -13.78 1.57 14.24
C ASP A 25 -15.30 1.67 14.05
N ASN A 26 -15.83 2.75 13.48
CA ASN A 26 -17.28 3.01 13.42
C ASN A 26 -18.02 1.93 12.62
N GLU A 27 -17.43 1.51 11.49
CA GLU A 27 -18.09 0.62 10.53
C GLU A 27 -17.30 -0.68 10.27
N GLN A 28 -16.16 -0.88 10.94
CA GLN A 28 -15.28 -2.03 10.68
C GLN A 28 -15.97 -3.38 10.86
N ALA A 29 -16.73 -3.55 11.94
CA ALA A 29 -17.41 -4.81 12.23
C ALA A 29 -18.51 -5.12 11.19
N TYR A 30 -19.32 -4.13 10.84
CA TYR A 30 -20.38 -4.27 9.82
C TYR A 30 -19.80 -4.53 8.43
N LEU A 31 -18.72 -3.84 8.08
CA LEU A 31 -18.01 -4.06 6.83
C LEU A 31 -17.43 -5.48 6.76
N LYS A 32 -16.84 -6.00 7.85
CA LYS A 32 -16.33 -7.38 7.91
C LYS A 32 -17.43 -8.39 7.61
N VAL A 33 -18.59 -8.27 8.27
CA VAL A 33 -19.75 -9.15 8.05
C VAL A 33 -20.23 -9.08 6.60
N LEU A 34 -20.34 -7.87 6.04
CA LEU A 34 -20.74 -7.67 4.65
C LEU A 34 -19.73 -8.29 3.67
N MET A 35 -18.43 -8.17 3.95
CA MET A 35 -17.39 -8.77 3.11
C MET A 35 -17.37 -10.30 3.23
N ASP A 36 -17.68 -10.88 4.39
CA ASP A 36 -17.87 -12.32 4.54
C ASP A 36 -19.03 -12.83 3.67
N GLU A 37 -20.16 -12.13 3.66
CA GLU A 37 -21.30 -12.48 2.81
C GLU A 37 -20.93 -12.41 1.31
N ILE A 38 -20.22 -11.35 0.89
CA ILE A 38 -19.92 -11.11 -0.52
C ILE A 38 -18.78 -12.00 -1.01
N PHE A 39 -17.68 -12.11 -0.26
CA PHE A 39 -16.45 -12.79 -0.69
C PHE A 39 -16.39 -14.25 -0.22
N GLY A 40 -17.13 -14.63 0.82
CA GLY A 40 -16.96 -15.89 1.54
C GLY A 40 -15.95 -15.72 2.68
N GLU A 41 -16.31 -16.18 3.88
CA GLU A 41 -15.44 -16.10 5.07
C GLU A 41 -14.11 -16.82 4.84
N GLU A 42 -14.12 -17.91 4.08
CA GLU A 42 -12.93 -18.67 3.70
C GLU A 42 -11.92 -17.89 2.85
N ASN A 43 -12.37 -16.79 2.22
CA ASN A 43 -11.55 -15.91 1.40
C ASN A 43 -11.03 -14.68 2.15
N PHE A 44 -11.35 -14.56 3.45
CA PHE A 44 -10.71 -13.60 4.33
C PHE A 44 -9.22 -13.90 4.47
N VAL A 45 -8.38 -12.91 4.20
CA VAL A 45 -6.92 -13.07 4.27
C VAL A 45 -6.41 -12.61 5.62
N THR A 46 -6.69 -11.35 5.98
CA THR A 46 -6.28 -10.76 7.27
C THR A 46 -6.94 -9.40 7.48
N ASN A 47 -6.87 -8.91 8.72
CA ASN A 47 -7.12 -7.52 9.07
C ASN A 47 -5.79 -6.85 9.44
N PHE A 48 -5.38 -5.81 8.72
CA PHE A 48 -4.23 -5.00 9.10
C PHE A 48 -4.66 -3.93 10.10
N ILE A 49 -3.82 -3.68 11.10
CA ILE A 49 -3.97 -2.57 12.03
C ILE A 49 -2.94 -1.52 11.62
N TRP A 50 -3.41 -0.41 11.06
CA TRP A 50 -2.56 0.71 10.67
C TRP A 50 -2.53 1.76 11.77
N GLN A 51 -1.38 1.91 12.43
CA GLN A 51 -1.14 2.98 13.38
C GLN A 51 -1.01 4.31 12.61
N LYS A 52 -2.11 5.04 12.47
CA LYS A 52 -2.17 6.30 11.70
C LYS A 52 -1.48 7.48 12.37
N LYS A 53 -1.18 7.39 13.67
CA LYS A 53 -0.55 8.47 14.44
C LYS A 53 0.46 7.92 15.44
N SER A 54 1.55 8.66 15.68
CA SER A 54 2.67 8.21 16.52
C SER A 54 2.38 8.24 18.03
N GLY A 55 1.36 8.96 18.49
CA GLY A 55 1.01 9.05 19.91
C GLY A 55 -0.17 9.96 20.23
N GLY A 56 -0.76 9.77 21.41
CA GLY A 56 -2.03 10.41 21.81
C GLY A 56 -1.95 11.80 22.44
N GLY A 57 -0.77 12.40 22.50
CA GLY A 57 -0.58 13.71 23.15
C GLY A 57 -0.99 13.66 24.62
N LEU A 58 -1.81 14.62 25.06
CA LEU A 58 -2.30 14.76 26.44
C LEU A 58 -3.63 14.03 26.71
N ASN A 59 -4.04 13.09 25.84
CA ASN A 59 -5.31 12.39 26.03
C ASN A 59 -5.34 11.65 27.37
N LYS A 60 -6.37 11.93 28.17
CA LYS A 60 -6.59 11.34 29.51
C LYS A 60 -7.34 10.01 29.46
N LEU A 61 -7.81 9.60 28.29
CA LEU A 61 -8.59 8.39 28.03
C LEU A 61 -7.86 7.48 27.03
N ILE A 62 -8.57 6.45 26.54
CA ILE A 62 -8.07 5.57 25.48
C ILE A 62 -7.80 6.40 24.22
N TYR A 63 -6.63 6.20 23.64
CA TYR A 63 -6.20 6.89 22.45
C TYR A 63 -6.51 6.09 21.19
N GLU A 64 -7.37 6.65 20.33
CA GLU A 64 -7.66 6.11 18.99
C GLU A 64 -6.53 6.50 18.02
N GLY A 65 -5.49 5.67 18.01
CA GLY A 65 -4.27 5.87 17.22
C GLY A 65 -4.19 5.07 15.93
N HIS A 66 -5.16 4.20 15.66
CA HIS A 66 -5.13 3.26 14.55
C HIS A 66 -6.41 3.27 13.70
N GLU A 67 -6.31 2.65 12.54
CA GLU A 67 -7.40 2.27 11.63
C GLU A 67 -7.18 0.82 11.21
N TYR A 68 -8.18 0.25 10.55
CA TYR A 68 -8.14 -1.12 10.04
C TYR A 68 -8.06 -1.13 8.52
N ILE A 69 -7.47 -2.19 7.98
CA ILE A 69 -7.50 -2.47 6.55
C ILE A 69 -7.87 -3.94 6.38
N LEU A 70 -9.12 -4.18 5.97
CA LEU A 70 -9.59 -5.52 5.68
C LEU A 70 -9.02 -6.00 4.35
N CYS A 71 -8.50 -7.23 4.32
CA CYS A 71 -7.97 -7.86 3.13
C CYS A 71 -8.74 -9.15 2.83
N TYR A 72 -9.29 -9.22 1.61
CA TYR A 72 -9.95 -10.40 1.07
C TYR A 72 -9.33 -10.77 -0.27
N SER A 73 -9.27 -12.06 -0.54
CA SER A 73 -8.95 -12.59 -1.86
C SER A 73 -10.23 -12.92 -2.63
N LYS A 74 -10.15 -13.03 -3.96
CA LYS A 74 -11.26 -13.63 -4.72
C LYS A 74 -11.32 -15.14 -4.49
N ASN A 75 -10.16 -15.77 -4.36
CA ASN A 75 -10.01 -17.18 -4.07
C ASN A 75 -8.69 -17.40 -3.30
N ASN A 76 -8.79 -17.78 -2.03
CA ASN A 76 -7.65 -17.88 -1.11
C ASN A 76 -6.62 -18.93 -1.53
N TYR A 77 -7.05 -19.96 -2.26
CA TYR A 77 -6.16 -21.02 -2.76
C TYR A 77 -5.15 -20.52 -3.81
N ASN A 78 -5.43 -19.37 -4.46
CA ASN A 78 -4.61 -18.81 -5.54
C ASN A 78 -3.90 -17.51 -5.15
N PHE A 79 -3.89 -17.14 -3.87
CA PHE A 79 -3.32 -15.87 -3.45
C PHE A 79 -1.77 -15.89 -3.52
N CYS A 80 -1.22 -15.08 -4.42
CA CYS A 80 0.22 -14.99 -4.66
C CYS A 80 0.87 -13.86 -3.85
N LEU A 81 1.36 -14.20 -2.66
CA LEU A 81 2.15 -13.29 -1.82
C LEU A 81 3.54 -13.04 -2.43
N SER A 82 4.03 -11.81 -2.32
CA SER A 82 5.44 -11.53 -2.56
C SER A 82 6.30 -12.17 -1.47
N GLU A 83 7.48 -12.66 -1.87
CA GLU A 83 8.49 -13.10 -0.94
C GLU A 83 9.32 -11.89 -0.49
N LYS A 84 9.39 -11.67 0.83
CA LYS A 84 10.23 -10.61 1.38
C LYS A 84 11.47 -11.18 2.04
N ASN A 85 12.60 -10.57 1.68
CA ASN A 85 13.85 -10.72 2.41
C ASN A 85 13.75 -9.94 3.71
N LYS A 86 13.53 -10.62 4.84
CA LYS A 86 13.61 -9.97 6.14
C LYS A 86 15.09 -9.80 6.50
N LYS A 87 15.53 -8.55 6.73
CA LYS A 87 16.74 -8.32 7.53
C LYS A 87 16.48 -8.90 8.90
N MET A 88 17.21 -9.94 9.28
CA MET A 88 16.99 -10.56 10.57
C MET A 88 17.21 -9.51 11.67
N SER A 89 16.18 -9.29 12.49
CA SER A 89 16.31 -8.41 13.66
C SER A 89 17.43 -8.94 14.53
N GLY A 90 18.21 -8.03 15.10
CA GLY A 90 19.32 -8.44 15.92
C GLY A 90 20.63 -8.58 15.15
N PHE A 91 20.87 -7.90 14.04
CA PHE A 91 22.17 -7.88 13.36
C PHE A 91 22.61 -6.42 13.12
N ILE A 92 23.81 -6.07 13.58
CA ILE A 92 24.40 -4.74 13.44
C ILE A 92 25.72 -4.83 12.68
N LYS A 93 26.01 -3.80 11.88
CA LYS A 93 27.32 -3.62 11.26
C LYS A 93 28.27 -3.09 12.33
N TYR A 94 29.30 -3.88 12.65
CA TYR A 94 30.36 -3.51 13.57
C TYR A 94 31.64 -3.21 12.80
N LYS A 95 32.33 -2.14 13.20
CA LYS A 95 33.67 -1.83 12.70
C LYS A 95 34.67 -2.07 13.83
N ASP A 96 35.68 -2.89 13.56
CA ASP A 96 36.78 -3.06 14.50
C ASP A 96 37.71 -1.84 14.50
N LYS A 97 38.72 -1.86 15.38
CA LYS A 97 39.74 -0.80 15.48
C LYS A 97 40.58 -0.65 14.20
N ASN A 98 40.59 -1.66 13.34
CA ASN A 98 41.31 -1.70 12.07
C ASN A 98 40.40 -1.31 10.88
N ASN A 99 39.19 -0.81 11.15
CA ASN A 99 38.19 -0.39 10.17
C ASN A 99 37.61 -1.52 9.30
N ASN A 100 37.83 -2.79 9.68
CA ASN A 100 37.18 -3.93 9.04
C ASN A 100 35.71 -3.96 9.46
N SER A 101 34.81 -4.15 8.49
CA SER A 101 33.37 -4.18 8.72
C SER A 101 32.86 -5.61 8.77
N PHE A 102 32.14 -5.94 9.84
CA PHE A 102 31.52 -7.25 10.05
C PHE A 102 30.04 -7.10 10.39
N PHE A 103 29.24 -8.13 10.12
CA PHE A 103 27.91 -8.24 10.70
C PHE A 103 28.00 -9.08 11.96
N ILE A 104 27.53 -8.52 13.08
CA ILE A 104 27.42 -9.24 14.35
C ILE A 104 25.96 -9.29 14.76
N ASN A 105 25.53 -10.38 15.38
CA ASN A 105 24.18 -10.43 15.92
C ASN A 105 24.11 -9.62 17.24
N SER A 106 23.23 -8.62 17.34
CA SER A 106 23.02 -7.78 18.52
C SER A 106 22.22 -8.44 19.63
N ASP A 107 21.54 -9.55 19.39
CA ASP A 107 21.04 -10.42 20.46
C ASP A 107 22.19 -11.08 21.23
N ILE A 108 23.41 -11.08 20.67
CA ILE A 108 24.65 -11.50 21.36
C ILE A 108 25.12 -10.46 22.40
N ILE A 109 24.34 -9.40 22.65
CA ILE A 109 24.43 -8.62 23.90
C ILE A 109 23.88 -9.43 25.11
N ARG A 110 23.43 -10.68 24.91
CA ARG A 110 22.93 -11.57 25.96
C ARG A 110 23.73 -12.88 26.02
N ASN A 111 23.99 -13.34 27.26
CA ASN A 111 24.54 -14.65 27.56
C ASN A 111 23.67 -15.75 26.93
N ASN A 112 24.25 -16.56 26.05
CA ASN A 112 23.75 -17.84 25.53
C ASN A 112 22.36 -17.87 24.87
N PHE A 113 22.37 -18.25 23.59
CA PHE A 113 21.30 -19.03 22.99
C PHE A 113 21.16 -20.38 23.73
N GLY A 114 19.99 -20.65 24.31
CA GLY A 114 19.59 -21.99 24.79
C GLY A 114 19.20 -22.07 26.26
N LYS A 115 17.88 -22.19 26.50
CA LYS A 115 17.13 -22.43 27.75
C LYS A 115 17.14 -21.31 28.81
N LYS A 116 15.92 -20.96 29.24
CA LYS A 116 15.62 -20.22 30.48
C LYS A 116 16.24 -21.01 31.65
N ASP A 117 17.16 -20.40 32.39
CA ASP A 117 17.49 -20.88 33.72
C ASP A 117 17.29 -19.72 34.71
N ASN A 118 16.32 -19.87 35.61
CA ASN A 118 15.79 -18.78 36.46
C ASN A 118 16.72 -18.43 37.65
N LYS A 119 18.01 -18.76 37.58
CA LYS A 119 18.94 -18.74 38.73
C LYS A 119 20.01 -17.65 38.72
N PHE A 120 20.07 -16.77 37.71
CA PHE A 120 21.09 -15.72 37.66
C PHE A 120 20.50 -14.30 37.69
N GLU A 121 20.86 -13.51 38.71
CA GLU A 121 20.44 -12.12 38.92
C GLU A 121 21.10 -11.09 37.96
N HIS A 122 22.13 -11.48 37.22
CA HIS A 122 22.75 -10.62 36.21
C HIS A 122 22.77 -11.29 34.83
N ARG A 123 22.11 -10.63 33.85
CA ARG A 123 21.88 -11.16 32.49
C ARG A 123 23.14 -11.17 31.61
N ASN A 124 24.23 -10.54 32.04
CA ASN A 124 25.46 -10.34 31.27
C ASN A 124 26.68 -10.60 32.18
N LYS A 125 27.54 -11.58 31.87
CA LYS A 125 28.92 -11.61 32.39
C LYS A 125 29.84 -11.15 31.27
N ALA A 126 30.74 -10.21 31.55
CA ALA A 126 31.74 -9.83 30.57
C ALA A 126 32.76 -10.96 30.39
N TYR A 127 33.44 -10.97 29.25
CA TYR A 127 34.52 -11.91 28.97
C TYR A 127 35.55 -11.93 30.11
N GLU A 128 35.85 -10.76 30.69
CA GLU A 128 36.76 -10.57 31.81
C GLU A 128 36.29 -11.27 33.10
N ASP A 129 34.97 -11.40 33.28
CA ASP A 129 34.33 -12.01 34.45
C ASP A 129 34.16 -13.54 34.31
N LEU A 130 34.60 -14.13 33.19
CA LEU A 130 34.55 -15.57 32.96
C LEU A 130 35.61 -16.32 33.76
N SER A 131 35.30 -17.57 34.10
CA SER A 131 36.25 -18.52 34.68
C SER A 131 37.43 -18.76 33.73
N LYS A 132 38.58 -19.23 34.24
CA LYS A 132 39.74 -19.55 33.41
C LYS A 132 39.40 -20.60 32.33
N GLU A 133 38.68 -21.65 32.72
CA GLU A 133 38.25 -22.73 31.82
C GLU A 133 37.33 -22.23 30.69
N ASP A 134 36.41 -21.30 31.00
CA ASP A 134 35.50 -20.75 29.99
C ASP A 134 36.22 -19.77 29.06
N LYS A 135 37.19 -18.99 29.57
CA LYS A 135 38.05 -18.14 28.73
C LYS A 135 38.82 -18.97 27.71
N GLU A 136 39.39 -20.11 28.11
CA GLU A 136 40.11 -21.00 27.19
C GLU A 136 39.20 -21.53 26.06
N LYS A 137 37.99 -21.98 26.39
CA LYS A 137 37.00 -22.42 25.38
C LYS A 137 36.64 -21.31 24.38
N TRP A 138 36.56 -20.07 24.86
CA TRP A 138 36.25 -18.92 24.00
C TRP A 138 37.45 -18.44 23.20
N ASN A 139 38.67 -18.53 23.73
CA ASN A 139 39.90 -18.17 23.01
C ASN A 139 40.05 -19.02 21.75
N LEU A 140 39.82 -20.34 21.84
CA LEU A 140 39.79 -21.23 20.66
C LEU A 140 38.78 -20.79 19.59
N LYS A 141 37.65 -20.21 19.99
CA LYS A 141 36.60 -19.73 19.07
C LYS A 141 36.91 -18.34 18.49
N LEU A 142 37.59 -17.49 19.25
CA LEU A 142 38.09 -16.19 18.82
C LEU A 142 39.25 -16.36 17.83
N ASP A 143 40.16 -17.30 18.08
CA ASP A 143 41.30 -17.62 17.21
C ASP A 143 40.84 -18.11 15.83
N ASN A 144 39.76 -18.90 15.80
CA ASN A 144 39.12 -19.35 14.56
C ASN A 144 38.36 -18.24 13.80
N LYS A 145 38.43 -16.97 14.25
CA LYS A 145 37.81 -15.77 13.65
C LYS A 145 36.29 -15.85 13.42
N ASN A 146 35.62 -16.80 14.06
CA ASN A 146 34.17 -16.93 14.04
C ASN A 146 33.50 -16.00 15.06
N TYR A 147 34.27 -15.44 16.00
CA TYR A 147 33.80 -14.55 17.06
C TYR A 147 34.76 -13.38 17.26
N ILE A 148 34.28 -12.30 17.90
CA ILE A 148 35.03 -11.08 18.23
C ILE A 148 34.65 -10.55 19.61
N LEU A 149 35.57 -9.83 20.26
CA LEU A 149 35.28 -9.07 21.47
C LEU A 149 34.76 -7.66 21.13
N VAL A 150 33.58 -7.33 21.65
CA VAL A 150 32.91 -6.03 21.46
C VAL A 150 32.88 -5.29 22.79
N PRO A 151 33.29 -4.01 22.86
CA PRO A 151 33.27 -3.24 24.09
C PRO A 151 31.88 -3.18 24.73
N PHE A 152 31.80 -3.47 26.03
CA PHE A 152 30.55 -3.39 26.77
C PHE A 152 30.28 -1.95 27.20
N LYS A 153 29.36 -1.27 26.51
CA LYS A 153 29.06 0.16 26.76
C LYS A 153 28.71 0.50 28.21
N LYS A 154 28.15 -0.44 28.98
CA LYS A 154 27.75 -0.20 30.38
C LYS A 154 28.91 -0.28 31.36
N GLU A 155 29.97 -1.02 31.02
CA GLU A 155 31.13 -1.24 31.89
C GLU A 155 32.40 -1.05 31.07
N PRO A 156 32.98 0.17 31.08
CA PRO A 156 34.23 0.46 30.39
C PRO A 156 35.34 -0.49 30.82
N GLY A 157 36.09 -1.02 29.85
CA GLY A 157 37.16 -2.00 30.10
C GLY A 157 36.70 -3.47 30.01
N LYS A 158 35.39 -3.72 29.92
CA LYS A 158 34.82 -5.05 29.74
C LYS A 158 34.34 -5.31 28.32
N HIS A 159 34.30 -6.58 27.91
CA HIS A 159 33.91 -7.00 26.57
C HIS A 159 32.84 -8.09 26.56
N LEU A 160 32.05 -8.11 25.49
CA LEU A 160 31.11 -9.17 25.14
C LEU A 160 31.66 -9.96 23.96
N VAL A 161 31.42 -11.27 23.92
CA VAL A 161 31.84 -12.14 22.81
C VAL A 161 30.73 -12.22 21.78
N ALA A 162 30.94 -11.68 20.57
CA ALA A 162 29.96 -11.65 19.48
C ALA A 162 30.35 -12.58 18.32
N LYS A 163 29.38 -13.30 17.74
CA LYS A 163 29.59 -14.13 16.55
C LYS A 163 29.64 -13.25 15.28
N ILE A 164 30.63 -13.50 14.44
CA ILE A 164 30.80 -12.83 13.14
C ILE A 164 29.99 -13.57 12.06
N PHE A 165 29.40 -12.79 11.16
CA PHE A 165 28.76 -13.26 9.93
C PHE A 165 29.37 -12.52 8.73
N ASN A 166 29.69 -13.28 7.69
CA ASN A 166 30.32 -12.75 6.47
C ASN A 166 29.33 -11.96 5.61
N ASP A 167 28.04 -12.31 5.67
CA ASP A 167 26.96 -11.65 4.91
C ASP A 167 25.77 -11.29 5.82
N GLU A 168 24.98 -10.29 5.40
CA GLU A 168 23.65 -10.08 5.97
C GLU A 168 22.81 -11.35 5.76
N ARG A 169 22.48 -12.07 6.84
CA ARG A 169 21.52 -13.17 6.75
C ARG A 169 20.15 -12.61 6.39
N LYS A 170 19.74 -12.84 5.15
CA LYS A 170 18.38 -12.65 4.67
C LYS A 170 17.68 -13.99 4.78
N THR A 171 16.60 -14.03 5.54
CA THR A 171 15.68 -15.17 5.55
C THR A 171 14.44 -14.77 4.78
N THR A 172 14.06 -15.61 3.82
CA THR A 172 12.82 -15.47 3.06
C THR A 172 11.67 -16.00 3.92
N TYR A 173 10.62 -15.21 4.10
CA TYR A 173 9.38 -15.65 4.74
C TYR A 173 8.18 -15.27 3.87
N SER A 174 7.12 -16.07 3.94
CA SER A 174 5.77 -15.64 3.56
C SER A 174 5.35 -14.48 4.47
N ILE A 175 4.87 -13.37 3.89
CA ILE A 175 4.60 -12.12 4.61
C ILE A 175 3.55 -12.29 5.72
N ILE A 176 2.68 -13.30 5.63
CA ILE A 176 1.68 -13.61 6.66
C ILE A 176 2.32 -14.41 7.81
N LYS A 177 3.33 -13.83 8.47
CA LYS A 177 3.60 -14.11 9.89
C LYS A 177 3.33 -12.83 10.65
N LEU A 178 2.67 -12.96 11.80
CA LEU A 178 2.18 -11.96 12.75
C LEU A 178 2.90 -10.59 12.86
N PRO A 179 4.23 -10.42 12.69
CA PRO A 179 4.82 -9.07 12.70
C PRO A 179 4.43 -8.13 11.53
N PHE A 180 3.69 -8.56 10.50
CA PHE A 180 3.38 -7.72 9.32
C PHE A 180 1.93 -7.20 9.22
N THR A 181 1.01 -7.65 10.06
CA THR A 181 -0.37 -7.12 10.05
C THR A 181 -0.48 -5.78 10.78
N PHE A 182 0.49 -5.43 11.63
CA PHE A 182 0.59 -4.12 12.24
C PHE A 182 1.47 -3.21 11.39
N VAL A 183 0.87 -2.18 10.79
CA VAL A 183 1.57 -1.18 9.97
C VAL A 183 1.83 0.05 10.85
N SER A 184 3.10 0.34 11.11
CA SER A 184 3.53 1.49 11.91
C SER A 184 4.69 2.21 11.24
N GLY A 185 4.94 3.45 11.64
CA GLY A 185 5.98 4.29 11.02
C GLY A 185 5.52 5.00 9.74
N ILE A 186 4.25 4.81 9.35
CA ILE A 186 3.58 5.51 8.25
C ILE A 186 2.37 6.21 8.86
N TRP A 187 2.32 7.53 8.81
CA TRP A 187 1.39 8.33 9.60
C TRP A 187 0.48 9.17 8.69
N THR A 188 -0.70 9.58 9.16
CA THR A 188 -1.60 10.50 8.42
C THR A 188 -0.89 11.78 8.00
N LYS A 189 -0.01 12.32 8.87
CA LYS A 189 0.78 13.52 8.56
C LYS A 189 1.65 13.35 7.31
N ASP A 190 2.10 12.13 7.00
CA ASP A 190 2.96 11.89 5.84
C ASP A 190 2.16 12.08 4.56
N GLY A 191 0.91 11.60 4.53
CA GLY A 191 -0.03 11.86 3.44
C GLY A 191 -0.36 13.36 3.27
N ASN A 192 -0.60 14.08 4.37
CA ASN A 192 -0.82 15.53 4.32
C ASN A 192 0.41 16.23 3.71
N ASN A 193 1.61 15.94 4.21
CA ASN A 193 2.85 16.52 3.69
C ASN A 193 3.06 16.22 2.20
N GLU A 194 2.70 15.03 1.73
CA GLU A 194 2.78 14.66 0.30
C GLU A 194 1.85 15.54 -0.56
N VAL A 195 0.61 15.78 -0.12
CA VAL A 195 -0.36 16.64 -0.81
C VAL A 195 0.05 18.12 -0.73
N ASP A 196 0.47 18.59 0.44
CA ASP A 196 0.96 19.96 0.66
C ASP A 196 2.17 20.27 -0.23
N SER A 197 3.08 19.30 -0.40
CA SER A 197 4.25 19.45 -1.28
C SER A 197 3.90 19.63 -2.76
N LEU A 198 2.67 19.30 -3.15
CA LEU A 198 2.13 19.51 -4.49
C LEU A 198 1.29 20.80 -4.59
N ASN A 199 1.16 21.54 -3.49
CA ASN A 199 0.31 22.73 -3.35
C ASN A 199 -1.16 22.44 -3.73
N ILE A 200 -1.69 21.33 -3.20
CA ILE A 200 -3.07 20.89 -3.38
C ILE A 200 -3.76 20.92 -2.02
N ASP A 201 -4.96 21.50 -1.93
CA ASP A 201 -5.75 21.49 -0.70
C ASP A 201 -6.61 20.22 -0.63
N PHE A 202 -6.22 19.28 0.23
CA PHE A 202 -7.01 18.09 0.54
C PHE A 202 -6.65 17.51 1.90
N GLN A 203 -7.64 17.27 2.74
CA GLN A 203 -7.43 16.78 4.10
C GLN A 203 -7.46 15.25 4.18
N ASN A 204 -6.59 14.71 5.03
CA ASN A 204 -6.54 13.29 5.37
C ASN A 204 -6.34 12.33 4.16
N PRO A 205 -5.50 12.65 3.15
CA PRO A 205 -5.12 11.67 2.14
C PRO A 205 -4.42 10.49 2.82
N LYS A 206 -4.63 9.27 2.28
CA LYS A 206 -3.78 8.14 2.68
C LYS A 206 -2.33 8.42 2.22
N PRO A 207 -1.31 8.05 3.01
CA PRO A 207 0.09 8.18 2.60
C PRO A 207 0.44 7.22 1.45
N ILE A 208 1.29 7.65 0.51
CA ILE A 208 1.74 6.82 -0.62
C ILE A 208 2.39 5.53 -0.11
N GLN A 209 3.23 5.63 0.91
CA GLN A 209 3.98 4.50 1.48
C GLN A 209 3.05 3.40 2.02
N LEU A 210 1.88 3.77 2.55
CA LEU A 210 0.88 2.79 3.00
C LEU A 210 0.34 2.00 1.80
N ILE A 211 -0.03 2.69 0.72
CA ILE A 211 -0.57 2.03 -0.46
C ILE A 211 0.50 1.20 -1.17
N MET A 212 1.74 1.69 -1.28
CA MET A 212 2.87 0.93 -1.78
C MET A 212 3.09 -0.35 -0.97
N HIS A 213 3.01 -0.26 0.37
CA HIS A 213 3.14 -1.43 1.23
C HIS A 213 2.08 -2.50 0.90
N LEU A 214 0.82 -2.10 0.70
CA LEU A 214 -0.28 -3.02 0.34
C LEU A 214 -0.12 -3.60 -1.07
N LEU A 215 0.24 -2.78 -2.06
CA LEU A 215 0.46 -3.22 -3.43
C LEU A 215 1.61 -4.21 -3.55
N ASP A 216 2.68 -3.98 -2.78
CA ASP A 216 3.86 -4.83 -2.74
C ASP A 216 3.59 -6.18 -2.03
N LEU A 217 2.43 -6.38 -1.38
CA LEU A 217 2.05 -7.70 -0.85
C LEU A 217 1.76 -8.71 -1.97
N HIS A 218 1.33 -8.25 -3.14
CA HIS A 218 1.05 -9.11 -4.28
C HIS A 218 2.30 -9.22 -5.15
N SER A 219 2.72 -10.45 -5.46
CA SER A 219 3.94 -10.70 -6.27
C SER A 219 3.86 -10.24 -7.73
N ASN A 220 2.66 -9.93 -8.24
CA ASN A 220 2.48 -9.59 -9.65
C ASN A 220 2.83 -8.13 -9.94
N LYS A 221 4.04 -7.91 -10.46
CA LYS A 221 4.52 -6.59 -10.89
C LYS A 221 3.84 -6.03 -12.14
N ASN A 222 2.93 -6.76 -12.77
CA ASN A 222 2.11 -6.32 -13.91
C ASN A 222 0.62 -6.25 -13.54
N ALA A 223 0.31 -6.18 -12.24
CA ALA A 223 -1.06 -6.13 -11.75
C ALA A 223 -1.83 -4.90 -12.27
N ARG A 224 -3.14 -5.06 -12.41
CA ARG A 224 -4.08 -3.98 -12.67
C ARG A 224 -4.70 -3.56 -11.34
N VAL A 225 -4.51 -2.30 -10.96
CA VAL A 225 -4.96 -1.74 -9.69
C VAL A 225 -6.21 -0.90 -9.95
N LEU A 226 -7.30 -1.19 -9.23
CA LEU A 226 -8.53 -0.41 -9.28
C LEU A 226 -8.75 0.23 -7.91
N ASP A 227 -8.95 1.54 -7.90
CA ASP A 227 -9.40 2.27 -6.73
C ASP A 227 -10.66 3.05 -7.11
N PHE A 228 -11.80 2.60 -6.59
CA PHE A 228 -13.10 3.21 -6.88
C PHE A 228 -13.58 4.19 -5.79
N PHE A 229 -12.67 4.58 -4.88
CA PHE A 229 -12.79 5.67 -3.92
C PHE A 229 -11.48 6.47 -3.88
N ALA A 230 -11.02 6.90 -5.06
CA ALA A 230 -9.65 7.38 -5.23
C ALA A 230 -9.29 8.63 -4.42
N GLY A 231 -10.28 9.47 -4.08
CA GLY A 231 -10.08 10.66 -3.27
C GLY A 231 -8.99 11.56 -3.86
N SER A 232 -7.88 11.73 -3.14
CA SER A 232 -6.74 12.52 -3.61
C SER A 232 -5.92 11.89 -4.74
N GLY A 233 -6.15 10.63 -5.10
CA GLY A 233 -5.37 9.92 -6.10
C GLY A 233 -4.06 9.30 -5.57
N THR A 234 -3.96 9.06 -4.25
CA THR A 234 -2.80 8.40 -3.63
C THR A 234 -2.46 7.08 -4.31
N THR A 235 -3.46 6.26 -4.64
CA THR A 235 -3.23 4.93 -5.25
C THR A 235 -2.51 5.02 -6.59
N GLY A 236 -2.87 5.98 -7.46
CA GLY A 236 -2.18 6.18 -8.73
C GLY A 236 -0.72 6.61 -8.53
N HIS A 237 -0.47 7.51 -7.58
CA HIS A 237 0.90 7.93 -7.24
C HIS A 237 1.73 6.75 -6.70
N ALA A 238 1.16 5.94 -5.80
CA ALA A 238 1.82 4.76 -5.25
C ALA A 238 2.18 3.72 -6.32
N VAL A 239 1.32 3.51 -7.31
CA VAL A 239 1.62 2.61 -8.44
C VAL A 239 2.80 3.12 -9.26
N LEU A 240 2.86 4.43 -9.54
CA LEU A 240 3.96 5.04 -10.29
C LEU A 240 5.29 4.95 -9.54
N GLU A 241 5.30 5.27 -8.25
CA GLU A 241 6.53 5.17 -7.45
C GLU A 241 6.99 3.72 -7.30
N LEU A 242 6.07 2.78 -7.04
CA LEU A 242 6.44 1.37 -6.90
C LEU A 242 7.01 0.78 -8.19
N ASN A 243 6.43 1.10 -9.36
CA ASN A 243 6.97 0.68 -10.65
C ASN A 243 8.38 1.24 -10.90
N LYS A 244 8.62 2.51 -10.51
CA LYS A 244 9.95 3.14 -10.60
C LYS A 244 10.96 2.47 -9.65
N GLU A 245 10.54 2.08 -8.44
CA GLU A 245 11.40 1.41 -7.46
C GLU A 245 11.76 -0.02 -7.87
N ASP A 246 10.79 -0.79 -8.37
CA ASP A 246 10.92 -2.24 -8.53
C ASP A 246 10.97 -2.73 -10.00
N GLY A 247 10.91 -1.81 -10.96
CA GLY A 247 10.91 -2.09 -12.40
C GLY A 247 9.62 -2.73 -12.91
N GLY A 248 8.53 -2.65 -12.14
CA GLY A 248 7.23 -3.21 -12.51
C GLY A 248 6.50 -2.40 -13.59
N ASN A 249 5.45 -3.02 -14.14
CA ASN A 249 4.54 -2.41 -15.12
C ASN A 249 3.09 -2.48 -14.65
N ARG A 250 2.86 -2.21 -13.36
CA ARG A 250 1.51 -2.13 -12.80
C ARG A 250 0.75 -0.99 -13.49
N THR A 251 -0.53 -1.20 -13.75
CA THR A 251 -1.42 -0.17 -14.30
C THR A 251 -2.50 0.17 -13.29
N PHE A 252 -3.07 1.38 -13.35
CA PHE A 252 -4.11 1.79 -12.43
C PHE A 252 -5.34 2.35 -13.14
N THR A 253 -6.50 2.23 -12.50
CA THR A 253 -7.74 2.91 -12.85
C THR A 253 -8.29 3.50 -11.57
N LEU A 254 -8.49 4.82 -11.57
CA LEU A 254 -9.04 5.56 -10.44
C LEU A 254 -10.45 6.02 -10.78
N ILE A 255 -11.37 5.85 -9.84
CA ILE A 255 -12.73 6.39 -9.91
C ILE A 255 -12.95 7.18 -8.62
N THR A 256 -13.40 8.42 -8.77
CA THR A 256 -13.82 9.27 -7.67
C THR A 256 -15.03 10.07 -8.11
N ASN A 257 -15.90 10.41 -7.15
CA ASN A 257 -16.90 11.44 -7.39
C ASN A 257 -16.18 12.80 -7.52
N ASN A 258 -16.84 13.76 -8.18
CA ASN A 258 -16.35 15.13 -8.28
C ASN A 258 -17.05 16.07 -7.30
N GLU A 259 -17.55 15.54 -6.18
CA GLU A 259 -18.06 16.35 -5.07
C GLU A 259 -16.95 17.28 -4.60
N ASN A 260 -17.28 18.55 -4.34
CA ASN A 260 -16.32 19.59 -3.96
C ASN A 260 -15.11 19.71 -4.92
N GLN A 261 -15.27 19.32 -6.19
CA GLN A 261 -14.21 19.31 -7.19
C GLN A 261 -13.02 18.41 -6.83
N ILE A 262 -13.23 17.37 -6.00
CA ILE A 262 -12.17 16.43 -5.61
C ILE A 262 -11.58 15.71 -6.83
N GLY A 263 -12.42 15.28 -7.77
CA GLY A 263 -11.95 14.62 -8.98
C GLY A 263 -11.05 15.49 -9.84
N THR A 264 -11.44 16.74 -10.08
CA THR A 264 -10.72 17.66 -10.97
C THR A 264 -9.58 18.40 -10.28
N ASN A 265 -9.84 19.04 -9.14
CA ASN A 265 -8.89 19.95 -8.49
C ASN A 265 -7.93 19.24 -7.55
N VAL A 266 -8.20 17.98 -7.19
CA VAL A 266 -7.35 17.20 -6.27
C VAL A 266 -6.80 15.96 -6.96
N CYS A 267 -7.63 14.99 -7.33
CA CYS A 267 -7.19 13.71 -7.88
C CYS A 267 -6.45 13.88 -9.21
N TYR A 268 -7.10 14.54 -10.17
CA TYR A 268 -6.50 14.81 -11.47
C TYR A 268 -5.30 15.74 -11.34
N GLU A 269 -5.43 16.84 -10.59
CA GLU A 269 -4.33 17.78 -10.36
C GLU A 269 -3.08 17.12 -9.77
N ARG A 270 -3.24 16.26 -8.74
CA ARG A 270 -2.14 15.49 -8.14
C ARG A 270 -1.44 14.65 -9.18
N LEU A 271 -2.20 13.85 -9.94
CA LEU A 271 -1.63 12.97 -10.96
C LEU A 271 -1.00 13.76 -12.10
N TYR A 272 -1.58 14.89 -12.50
CA TYR A 272 -1.05 15.76 -13.54
C TYR A 272 0.31 16.35 -13.11
N ARG A 273 0.40 16.90 -11.90
CA ARG A 273 1.64 17.48 -11.35
C ARG A 273 2.78 16.47 -11.30
N ILE A 274 2.53 15.28 -10.76
CA ILE A 274 3.61 14.28 -10.63
C ILE A 274 4.04 13.68 -11.98
N ASN A 275 3.16 13.66 -12.99
CA ASN A 275 3.51 13.13 -14.31
C ASN A 275 4.21 14.15 -15.19
N ASN A 276 3.89 15.44 -15.06
CA ASN A 276 4.40 16.49 -15.94
C ASN A 276 5.45 17.41 -15.26
N GLY A 277 5.50 17.44 -13.93
CA GLY A 277 6.32 18.40 -13.18
C GLY A 277 5.77 19.83 -13.21
N ILE A 278 4.55 20.02 -13.70
CA ILE A 278 3.87 21.31 -13.78
C ILE A 278 2.40 21.13 -13.36
N GLY A 279 1.79 22.15 -12.77
CA GLY A 279 0.36 22.20 -12.48
C GLY A 279 -0.47 22.47 -13.73
N THR A 280 -1.78 22.18 -13.68
CA THR A 280 -2.68 22.39 -14.83
C THR A 280 -2.84 23.86 -15.21
N LYS A 281 -2.46 24.79 -14.33
CA LYS A 281 -2.43 26.24 -14.60
C LYS A 281 -1.01 26.73 -14.89
N ASN A 282 -0.11 25.83 -15.31
CA ASN A 282 1.31 26.08 -15.55
C ASN A 282 2.11 26.49 -14.30
N GLU A 283 1.64 26.11 -13.10
CA GLU A 283 2.42 26.33 -11.88
C GLU A 283 3.64 25.42 -11.87
N ILE A 284 4.81 25.97 -11.52
CA ILE A 284 6.07 25.21 -11.40
C ILE A 284 6.68 25.31 -10.00
N ASP A 285 6.07 26.13 -9.14
CA ASP A 285 6.56 26.44 -7.80
C ASP A 285 5.80 25.61 -6.77
N PHE A 286 6.23 24.35 -6.61
CA PHE A 286 5.75 23.46 -5.55
C PHE A 286 6.87 22.50 -5.13
N ASP A 287 6.98 22.23 -3.82
CA ASP A 287 8.13 21.55 -3.22
C ASP A 287 8.46 20.19 -3.86
N TRP A 288 7.47 19.46 -4.36
CA TRP A 288 7.67 18.13 -4.93
C TRP A 288 8.68 18.12 -6.09
N VAL A 289 8.67 19.12 -6.99
CA VAL A 289 9.61 19.17 -8.13
C VAL A 289 11.06 19.40 -7.72
N SER A 290 11.31 19.97 -6.54
CA SER A 290 12.67 20.16 -6.03
C SER A 290 13.35 18.84 -5.64
N LYS A 291 12.56 17.80 -5.33
CA LYS A 291 13.03 16.51 -4.80
C LYS A 291 12.80 15.34 -5.74
N ASN A 292 11.94 15.51 -6.75
CA ASN A 292 11.48 14.41 -7.60
C ASN A 292 11.55 14.77 -9.08
N LYS A 293 11.59 13.74 -9.92
CA LYS A 293 11.46 13.89 -11.38
C LYS A 293 10.07 13.43 -11.81
N PRO A 294 9.45 14.08 -12.82
CA PRO A 294 8.17 13.67 -13.34
C PRO A 294 8.18 12.21 -13.83
N TYR A 295 7.09 11.49 -13.62
CA TYR A 295 6.99 10.08 -14.04
C TYR A 295 6.76 9.91 -15.56
N LEU A 296 6.30 10.95 -16.25
CA LEU A 296 6.05 10.95 -17.70
C LEU A 296 5.08 9.85 -18.16
N ASN A 297 4.11 9.46 -17.32
CA ASN A 297 3.09 8.48 -17.68
C ASN A 297 1.93 9.15 -18.43
N LYS A 298 1.33 8.42 -19.38
CA LYS A 298 0.17 8.89 -20.14
C LYS A 298 -1.10 8.72 -19.30
N LEU A 299 -1.67 9.83 -18.85
CA LEU A 299 -2.96 9.85 -18.16
C LEU A 299 -4.09 10.01 -19.18
N ASN A 300 -5.04 9.06 -19.17
CA ASN A 300 -6.32 9.22 -19.85
C ASN A 300 -7.37 9.57 -18.80
N VAL A 301 -8.07 10.69 -19.00
CA VAL A 301 -9.09 11.20 -18.07
C VAL A 301 -10.43 11.24 -18.78
N TYR A 302 -11.46 10.75 -18.12
CA TYR A 302 -12.80 10.64 -18.67
C TYR A 302 -13.81 11.20 -17.68
N ASP A 303 -14.64 12.13 -18.13
CA ASP A 303 -15.78 12.62 -17.36
C ASP A 303 -17.00 11.77 -17.64
N LEU A 304 -17.66 11.31 -16.58
CA LEU A 304 -18.96 10.64 -16.69
C LEU A 304 -20.04 11.70 -16.92
N LYS A 305 -20.74 11.58 -18.06
CA LYS A 305 -21.90 12.41 -18.37
C LYS A 305 -23.15 11.57 -18.25
N TYR A 306 -24.06 12.03 -17.40
CA TYR A 306 -25.40 11.49 -17.32
C TYR A 306 -26.28 12.17 -18.35
N PHE A 307 -27.16 11.39 -18.96
CA PHE A 307 -28.18 11.91 -19.85
C PHE A 307 -29.53 11.38 -19.36
N ASP A 308 -30.56 12.22 -19.42
CA ASP A 308 -31.92 11.73 -19.26
C ASP A 308 -32.19 10.69 -20.37
N THR A 309 -32.79 9.57 -20.03
CA THR A 309 -33.14 8.53 -21.01
C THR A 309 -34.63 8.55 -21.35
N ASN A 310 -35.38 9.53 -20.83
CA ASN A 310 -36.80 9.67 -21.07
C ASN A 310 -37.07 9.86 -22.58
N PRO A 311 -37.75 8.89 -23.22
CA PRO A 311 -37.98 8.93 -24.65
C PRO A 311 -38.93 10.05 -25.09
N ILE A 312 -39.63 10.69 -24.15
CA ILE A 312 -40.67 11.71 -24.40
C ILE A 312 -40.10 13.14 -24.38
N GLU A 313 -38.88 13.37 -23.89
CA GLU A 313 -38.29 14.71 -23.90
C GLU A 313 -37.91 15.18 -25.32
N VAL A 314 -38.16 16.46 -25.58
CA VAL A 314 -38.09 17.10 -26.91
C VAL A 314 -36.65 17.21 -27.45
N ASP A 315 -35.62 17.14 -26.60
CA ASP A 315 -34.20 17.29 -27.00
C ASP A 315 -33.34 16.04 -26.76
N ASN A 316 -33.81 14.89 -27.22
CA ASN A 316 -33.02 13.65 -27.25
C ASN A 316 -31.92 13.65 -28.33
N SER A 317 -31.70 14.76 -29.05
CA SER A 317 -30.75 14.86 -30.18
C SER A 317 -29.31 14.53 -29.76
N LYS A 318 -28.91 14.98 -28.57
CA LYS A 318 -27.56 14.78 -28.00
C LYS A 318 -27.33 13.33 -27.57
N ILE A 319 -28.32 12.70 -26.93
CA ILE A 319 -28.28 11.29 -26.53
C ILE A 319 -28.19 10.39 -27.75
N LYS A 320 -29.03 10.66 -28.77
CA LYS A 320 -29.00 9.92 -30.03
C LYS A 320 -27.60 9.99 -30.67
N LYS A 321 -26.97 11.17 -30.71
CA LYS A 321 -25.59 11.35 -31.23
C LYS A 321 -24.53 10.63 -30.40
N VAL A 322 -24.61 10.70 -29.06
CA VAL A 322 -23.64 10.05 -28.16
C VAL A 322 -23.78 8.54 -28.22
N PHE A 323 -25.00 8.02 -28.10
CA PHE A 323 -25.28 6.59 -28.17
C PHE A 323 -24.95 6.01 -29.55
N ALA A 324 -25.24 6.77 -30.61
CA ALA A 324 -24.82 6.44 -31.97
C ALA A 324 -23.32 6.23 -32.09
N LYS A 325 -22.54 7.18 -31.57
CA LYS A 325 -21.08 7.09 -31.55
C LYS A 325 -20.62 5.89 -30.72
N MET A 326 -21.24 5.65 -29.56
CA MET A 326 -20.90 4.49 -28.74
C MET A 326 -21.13 3.17 -29.48
N LEU A 327 -22.26 3.01 -30.19
CA LEU A 327 -22.52 1.80 -30.98
C LEU A 327 -21.50 1.60 -32.10
N VAL A 328 -21.10 2.68 -32.79
CA VAL A 328 -20.02 2.65 -33.79
C VAL A 328 -18.70 2.23 -33.17
N ASP A 329 -18.33 2.83 -32.03
CA ASP A 329 -17.09 2.53 -31.32
C ASP A 329 -17.07 1.07 -30.79
N PHE A 330 -18.22 0.54 -30.32
CA PHE A 330 -18.33 -0.82 -29.79
C PHE A 330 -18.42 -1.90 -30.88
N ASN A 331 -19.16 -1.66 -31.96
CA ASN A 331 -19.40 -2.64 -33.03
C ASN A 331 -18.42 -2.49 -34.21
N ASN A 332 -17.50 -1.52 -34.15
CA ASN A 332 -16.49 -1.27 -35.19
C ASN A 332 -17.12 -1.09 -36.60
N THR A 333 -18.31 -0.50 -36.68
CA THR A 333 -19.13 -0.37 -37.92
C THR A 333 -19.23 1.07 -38.38
N SER A 334 -19.33 1.33 -39.69
CA SER A 334 -19.45 2.68 -40.24
C SER A 334 -20.80 3.33 -39.92
N GLN A 335 -20.80 4.65 -39.67
CA GLN A 335 -21.99 5.45 -39.28
C GLN A 335 -23.21 5.29 -40.20
N SER A 336 -23.03 4.96 -41.49
CA SER A 336 -24.11 5.00 -42.48
C SER A 336 -25.14 3.88 -42.33
N SER A 337 -24.81 2.72 -41.74
CA SER A 337 -25.74 1.57 -41.71
C SER A 337 -26.68 1.52 -40.49
N LEU A 338 -26.39 2.27 -39.42
CA LEU A 338 -27.13 2.22 -38.16
C LEU A 338 -28.30 3.23 -38.07
N PHE A 339 -28.23 4.34 -38.84
CA PHE A 339 -29.15 5.47 -38.67
C PHE A 339 -30.16 5.66 -39.80
N GLU A 340 -30.04 4.90 -40.89
CA GLU A 340 -30.90 5.15 -42.05
C GLU A 340 -32.36 4.77 -41.82
N ASN A 341 -32.73 3.88 -40.86
CA ASN A 341 -34.11 3.38 -40.86
C ASN A 341 -34.82 3.00 -39.56
N ASN A 342 -34.39 3.37 -38.35
CA ASN A 342 -35.34 3.24 -37.23
C ASN A 342 -35.04 4.09 -35.99
N GLN A 343 -35.64 5.27 -35.91
CA GLN A 343 -35.76 5.99 -34.64
C GLN A 343 -36.38 5.11 -33.54
N ARG A 344 -37.23 4.15 -33.92
CA ARG A 344 -37.83 3.17 -33.00
C ARG A 344 -36.81 2.20 -32.40
N GLU A 345 -35.85 1.71 -33.18
CA GLU A 345 -34.82 0.78 -32.70
C GLU A 345 -33.84 1.50 -31.76
N LEU A 346 -33.51 2.75 -32.08
CA LEU A 346 -32.75 3.61 -31.20
C LEU A 346 -33.48 3.84 -29.86
N LEU A 347 -34.78 4.12 -29.90
CA LEU A 347 -35.62 4.27 -28.70
C LEU A 347 -35.74 2.95 -27.91
N ILE A 348 -35.90 1.80 -28.57
CA ILE A 348 -35.90 0.48 -27.94
C ILE A 348 -34.58 0.25 -27.22
N ASN A 349 -33.45 0.45 -27.91
CA ASN A 349 -32.12 0.28 -27.33
C ASN A 349 -31.88 1.23 -26.15
N LEU A 350 -32.27 2.50 -26.26
CA LEU A 350 -32.22 3.45 -25.15
C LEU A 350 -33.08 3.00 -23.96
N SER A 351 -34.29 2.46 -24.21
CA SER A 351 -35.17 1.94 -23.17
C SER A 351 -34.66 0.63 -22.53
N THR A 352 -33.77 -0.11 -23.22
CA THR A 352 -33.11 -1.31 -22.67
C THR A 352 -31.89 -0.99 -21.81
N LEU A 353 -31.35 0.23 -21.91
CA LEU A 353 -30.35 0.68 -20.95
C LEU A 353 -30.97 0.62 -19.56
N LYS A 354 -30.22 0.14 -18.57
CA LYS A 354 -30.64 0.25 -17.17
C LYS A 354 -30.28 1.68 -16.73
N PRO A 355 -31.20 2.65 -16.74
CA PRO A 355 -30.88 3.99 -16.28
C PRO A 355 -30.42 3.91 -14.83
N ILE A 356 -29.31 4.58 -14.55
CA ILE A 356 -28.84 4.75 -13.18
C ILE A 356 -29.36 6.11 -12.76
N GLU A 357 -30.21 6.14 -11.74
CA GLU A 357 -30.64 7.41 -11.15
C GLU A 357 -29.42 8.22 -10.74
N LYS A 358 -29.37 9.46 -11.22
CA LYS A 358 -28.41 10.44 -10.72
C LYS A 358 -28.80 10.73 -9.27
N LYS A 359 -28.05 10.18 -8.32
CA LYS A 359 -28.14 10.64 -6.92
C LYS A 359 -27.54 12.05 -6.89
N GLU A 360 -28.39 13.03 -6.61
CA GLU A 360 -27.99 14.43 -6.43
C GLU A 360 -27.03 14.63 -5.26
#